data_AF-A0A1Z3HRB0-F1
#
_entry.id   AF-A0A1Z3HRB0-F1
#
_cell.length_a   1.000
_cell.length_b   1.000
_cell.length_c   1.000
_cell.angle_alpha   90.00
_cell.angle_beta   90.00
_cell.angle_gamma   90.00
#
_symmetry.space_group_name_H-M   'P 1'
#
loop_
_entity.id
_entity.type
_entity.pdbx_description
1 polymer ?
#
loop_
_entity_poly.entity_id
_entity_poly.type
_entity_poly.pdbx_seq_one_letter_code
_entity_poly.pdbx_strand_id
1 'polypeptide(L)'
;MVYALWQGRLAANANATSQPAWVYRGLGLALAWVVYLRGLVPAVQRLDDWWPVIATGLAVVLYRVPWHRYGWPQPPWQRLALGLPLLVLVLLPPPRLIPTLGLVAAYYGWLAWATRGWRLSYLSGGLLVWAIWVWLMQQAIDDPVSVAAPLGLWLLYVAQVDPGLRQSQRRRQRHWLRLITTWAVLLLALISPGWRGLPVGILSLAITGLGLGLRVRAFLYGGTVIFGLNAIQQLLWLNANYPFLKWILGIAIGMGLIWLAADFERRRHQWQALAQGWRQELSQWE
;
A
#
# COMPACT_ATOMS: atom_id res chain seq x y z
N MET A 1 22.74 -21.53 -25.36
CA MET A 1 21.95 -21.89 -24.15
C MET A 1 22.27 -23.30 -23.65
N VAL A 2 22.07 -24.34 -24.48
CA VAL A 2 22.22 -25.74 -24.07
C VAL A 2 23.62 -26.05 -23.54
N TYR A 3 24.67 -25.55 -24.19
CA TYR A 3 26.06 -25.75 -23.76
C TYR A 3 26.33 -25.21 -22.34
N ALA A 4 25.91 -23.98 -22.03
CA ALA A 4 26.12 -23.37 -20.70
C ALA A 4 25.31 -24.07 -19.59
N LEU A 5 24.08 -24.52 -19.92
CA LEU A 5 23.25 -25.31 -19.01
C LEU A 5 23.86 -26.69 -18.75
N TRP A 6 24.37 -27.34 -19.79
CA TRP A 6 25.04 -28.64 -19.69
C TRP A 6 26.33 -28.57 -18.88
N GLN A 7 27.13 -27.51 -19.06
CA GLN A 7 28.34 -27.26 -18.28
C GLN A 7 28.04 -27.00 -16.80
N GLY A 8 26.94 -26.30 -16.49
CA GLY A 8 26.46 -26.10 -15.11
C GLY A 8 26.07 -27.41 -14.41
N ARG A 9 25.55 -28.40 -15.15
CA ARG A 9 25.21 -29.74 -14.63
C ARG A 9 26.46 -30.62 -14.43
N LEU A 10 27.44 -30.56 -15.32
CA LEU A 10 28.67 -31.35 -15.23
C LEU A 10 29.67 -30.80 -14.20
N ALA A 11 29.72 -29.48 -14.02
CA ALA A 11 30.56 -28.84 -13.01
C ALA A 11 30.14 -29.19 -11.57
N ALA A 12 28.93 -29.76 -11.38
CA ALA A 12 28.41 -30.36 -10.14
C ALA A 12 29.47 -31.19 -9.38
N ASN A 13 30.31 -31.89 -10.14
CA ASN A 13 31.25 -32.87 -9.60
C ASN A 13 32.70 -32.35 -9.47
N ALA A 14 33.04 -31.16 -9.99
CA ALA A 14 34.43 -30.73 -10.09
C ALA A 14 34.77 -29.39 -9.41
N ASN A 15 33.85 -28.41 -9.33
CA ASN A 15 34.09 -27.11 -8.68
C ASN A 15 32.78 -26.42 -8.24
N ALA A 16 32.52 -26.33 -6.92
CA ALA A 16 31.26 -25.83 -6.35
C ALA A 16 31.01 -24.33 -6.55
N THR A 17 32.05 -23.51 -6.73
CA THR A 17 31.96 -22.04 -6.78
C THR A 17 31.60 -21.49 -8.17
N SER A 18 31.99 -22.17 -9.25
CA SER A 18 31.75 -21.73 -10.63
C SER A 18 30.44 -22.26 -11.25
N GLN A 19 29.82 -23.29 -10.65
CA GLN A 19 28.54 -23.86 -11.08
C GLN A 19 27.39 -22.85 -11.22
N PRO A 20 27.08 -22.01 -10.21
CA PRO A 20 25.93 -21.10 -10.32
C PRO A 20 26.10 -20.07 -11.43
N ALA A 21 27.34 -19.62 -11.71
CA ALA A 21 27.63 -18.59 -12.71
C ALA A 21 27.28 -19.02 -14.15
N TRP A 22 27.54 -20.29 -14.50
CA TRP A 22 27.19 -20.83 -15.82
C TRP A 22 25.69 -20.98 -16.02
N VAL A 23 24.97 -21.37 -14.96
CA VAL A 23 23.50 -21.47 -14.98
C VAL A 23 22.88 -20.07 -15.12
N TYR A 24 23.40 -19.05 -14.44
CA TYR A 24 22.96 -17.66 -14.64
C TYR A 24 23.18 -17.16 -16.06
N ARG A 25 24.35 -17.43 -16.66
CA ARG A 25 24.64 -17.02 -18.05
C ARG A 25 23.71 -17.72 -19.04
N GLY A 26 23.47 -19.01 -18.87
CA GLY A 26 22.55 -19.78 -19.71
C GLY A 26 21.12 -19.25 -19.67
N LEU A 27 20.63 -18.91 -18.47
CA LEU A 27 19.29 -18.39 -18.27
C LEU A 27 19.15 -16.91 -18.68
N GLY A 28 20.18 -16.10 -18.47
CA GLY A 28 20.24 -14.72 -18.96
C GLY A 28 20.22 -14.66 -20.49
N LEU A 29 20.98 -15.53 -21.16
CA LEU A 29 20.91 -15.70 -22.61
C LEU A 29 19.51 -16.17 -23.05
N ALA A 30 18.85 -17.02 -22.26
CA ALA A 30 17.49 -17.46 -22.56
C ALA A 30 16.47 -16.34 -22.54
N LEU A 31 16.53 -15.51 -21.51
CA LEU A 31 15.71 -14.31 -21.41
C LEU A 31 16.00 -13.31 -22.54
N ALA A 32 17.28 -13.06 -22.84
CA ALA A 32 17.68 -12.14 -23.90
C ALA A 32 17.16 -12.59 -25.27
N TRP A 33 17.21 -13.90 -25.57
CA TRP A 33 16.66 -14.45 -26.80
C TRP A 33 15.14 -14.31 -26.88
N VAL A 34 14.41 -14.54 -25.79
CA VAL A 34 12.95 -14.37 -25.76
C VAL A 34 12.56 -12.90 -26.01
N VAL A 35 13.26 -11.96 -25.39
CA VAL A 35 13.05 -10.52 -25.61
C VAL A 35 13.38 -10.13 -27.05
N TYR A 36 14.48 -10.64 -27.59
CA TYR A 36 14.91 -10.38 -28.97
C TYR A 36 13.93 -10.94 -30.01
N LEU A 37 13.45 -12.18 -29.84
CA LEU A 37 12.45 -12.82 -30.70
C LEU A 37 11.11 -12.06 -30.71
N ARG A 38 10.71 -11.51 -29.55
CA ARG A 38 9.50 -10.65 -29.46
C ARG A 38 9.61 -9.40 -30.34
N GLY A 39 10.80 -8.80 -30.43
CA GLY A 39 11.04 -7.63 -31.27
C GLY A 39 10.99 -7.91 -32.77
N LEU A 40 11.30 -9.15 -33.18
CA LEU A 40 11.43 -9.53 -34.59
C LEU A 40 10.15 -10.12 -35.21
N VAL A 41 9.29 -10.75 -34.40
CA VAL A 41 8.14 -11.53 -34.91
C VAL A 41 6.80 -10.90 -34.48
N PRO A 42 6.04 -10.27 -35.39
CA PRO A 42 4.75 -9.65 -35.08
C PRO A 42 3.70 -10.63 -34.53
N ALA A 43 3.77 -11.91 -34.93
CA ALA A 43 2.88 -12.95 -34.43
C ALA A 43 3.03 -13.19 -32.91
N VAL A 44 4.22 -12.93 -32.35
CA VAL A 44 4.47 -13.04 -30.90
C VAL A 44 3.80 -11.90 -30.15
N GLN A 45 3.62 -10.72 -30.76
CA GLN A 45 2.90 -9.59 -30.16
C GLN A 45 1.41 -9.89 -29.95
N ARG A 46 0.82 -10.83 -30.72
CA ARG A 46 -0.56 -11.29 -30.51
C ARG A 46 -0.71 -12.13 -29.23
N LEU A 47 0.39 -12.72 -28.74
CA LEU A 47 0.45 -13.42 -27.45
C LEU A 47 0.74 -12.49 -26.26
N ASP A 48 0.90 -11.18 -26.46
CA ASP A 48 1.25 -10.25 -25.38
C ASP A 48 0.21 -10.25 -24.24
N ASP A 49 -1.06 -10.59 -24.51
CA ASP A 49 -2.11 -10.70 -23.47
C ASP A 49 -1.93 -11.94 -22.57
N TRP A 50 -1.33 -13.01 -23.10
CA TRP A 50 -1.10 -14.26 -22.38
C TRP A 50 0.29 -14.34 -21.74
N TRP A 51 1.22 -13.51 -22.19
CA TRP A 51 2.61 -13.49 -21.72
C TRP A 51 2.75 -13.33 -20.20
N PRO A 52 1.99 -12.43 -19.54
CA PRO A 52 1.96 -12.33 -18.08
C PRO A 52 1.56 -13.63 -17.38
N VAL A 53 0.53 -14.30 -17.91
CA VAL A 53 0.00 -15.55 -17.35
C VAL A 53 1.03 -16.66 -17.50
N ILE A 54 1.65 -16.76 -18.68
CA ILE A 54 2.67 -17.78 -18.98
C ILE A 54 3.90 -17.55 -18.10
N ALA A 55 4.39 -16.31 -18.01
CA ALA A 55 5.59 -16.01 -17.24
C ALA A 55 5.40 -16.23 -15.73
N THR A 56 4.25 -15.85 -15.18
CA THR A 56 3.94 -16.08 -13.77
C THR A 56 3.68 -17.56 -13.48
N GLY A 57 2.97 -18.28 -14.35
CA GLY A 57 2.79 -19.73 -14.24
C GLY A 57 4.11 -20.48 -14.31
N LEU A 58 4.98 -20.10 -15.23
CA LEU A 58 6.32 -20.67 -15.36
C LEU A 58 7.19 -20.35 -14.13
N ALA A 59 7.08 -19.14 -13.58
CA ALA A 59 7.74 -18.78 -12.33
C ALA A 59 7.26 -19.62 -11.13
N VAL A 60 5.97 -19.96 -11.04
CA VAL A 60 5.44 -20.89 -10.01
C VAL A 60 6.08 -22.27 -10.14
N VAL A 61 6.13 -22.81 -11.36
CA VAL A 61 6.72 -24.14 -11.63
C VAL A 61 8.20 -24.14 -11.28
N LEU A 62 8.96 -23.16 -11.79
CA LEU A 62 10.38 -23.02 -11.50
C LEU A 62 10.67 -22.91 -10.01
N TYR A 63 9.81 -22.23 -9.24
CA TYR A 63 9.98 -22.09 -7.81
C TYR A 63 9.68 -23.38 -7.02
N ARG A 64 8.66 -24.14 -7.44
CA ARG A 64 8.15 -25.31 -6.70
C ARG A 64 8.96 -26.59 -6.97
N VAL A 65 9.58 -26.69 -8.14
CA VAL A 65 10.34 -27.89 -8.53
C VAL A 65 11.61 -28.03 -7.67
N PRO A 66 11.84 -29.19 -7.03
CA PRO A 66 13.05 -29.44 -6.23
C PRO A 66 14.23 -29.76 -7.14
N TRP A 67 14.78 -28.74 -7.81
CA TRP A 67 15.90 -28.83 -8.77
C TRP A 67 17.13 -29.58 -8.23
N HIS A 68 17.33 -29.57 -6.91
CA HIS A 68 18.40 -30.32 -6.24
C HIS A 68 18.31 -31.84 -6.50
N ARG A 69 17.11 -32.42 -6.56
CA ARG A 69 16.91 -33.86 -6.86
C ARG A 69 17.34 -34.23 -8.29
N TYR A 70 17.42 -33.26 -9.18
CA TYR A 70 17.82 -33.44 -10.58
C TYR A 70 19.28 -33.07 -10.83
N GLY A 71 20.06 -32.81 -9.78
CA GLY A 71 21.49 -32.45 -9.86
C GLY A 71 21.75 -30.99 -10.25
N TRP A 72 20.74 -30.11 -10.11
CA TRP A 72 20.88 -28.68 -10.41
C TRP A 72 20.97 -27.84 -9.13
N PRO A 73 21.76 -26.75 -9.12
CA PRO A 73 21.81 -25.83 -8.00
C PRO A 73 20.46 -25.08 -7.87
N GLN A 74 19.85 -25.13 -6.68
CA GLN A 74 18.56 -24.50 -6.38
C GLN A 74 18.53 -22.95 -6.43
N PRO A 75 19.56 -22.20 -5.96
CA PRO A 75 19.47 -20.74 -5.88
C PRO A 75 19.27 -19.99 -7.22
N PRO A 76 19.91 -20.32 -8.36
CA PRO A 76 19.70 -19.60 -9.61
C PRO A 76 18.26 -19.70 -10.14
N TRP A 77 17.64 -20.89 -10.05
CA TRP A 77 16.26 -21.08 -10.50
C TRP A 77 15.25 -20.31 -9.66
N GLN A 78 15.45 -20.24 -8.34
CA GLN A 78 14.60 -19.44 -7.45
C GLN A 78 14.74 -17.94 -7.71
N ARG A 79 15.95 -17.42 -7.96
CA ARG A 79 16.15 -16.00 -8.30
C ARG A 79 15.54 -15.63 -9.65
N LEU A 80 15.52 -16.56 -10.61
CA LEU A 80 14.83 -16.35 -11.89
C LEU A 80 13.33 -16.40 -11.76
N ALA A 81 12.78 -17.32 -10.95
CA ALA A 81 11.35 -17.32 -10.64
C ALA A 81 10.92 -15.98 -9.99
N LEU A 82 11.79 -15.38 -9.17
CA LEU A 82 11.57 -14.04 -8.62
C LEU A 82 11.67 -12.92 -9.67
N GLY A 83 12.56 -13.03 -10.66
CA GLY A 83 12.79 -11.96 -11.65
C GLY A 83 11.86 -12.00 -12.86
N LEU A 84 11.37 -13.17 -13.25
CA LEU A 84 10.55 -13.39 -14.45
C LEU A 84 9.27 -12.53 -14.48
N PRO A 85 8.44 -12.52 -13.42
CA PRO A 85 7.22 -11.70 -13.37
C PRO A 85 7.51 -10.20 -13.47
N LEU A 86 8.61 -9.75 -12.86
CA LEU A 86 9.10 -8.36 -12.92
C LEU A 86 9.59 -7.97 -14.32
N LEU A 87 10.28 -8.87 -15.02
CA LEU A 87 10.73 -8.64 -16.38
C LEU A 87 9.56 -8.40 -17.34
N VAL A 88 8.47 -9.16 -17.19
CA VAL A 88 7.27 -8.96 -18.01
C VAL A 88 6.64 -7.59 -17.77
N LEU A 89 6.64 -7.08 -16.54
CA LEU A 89 6.14 -5.73 -16.25
C LEU A 89 6.89 -4.63 -17.01
N VAL A 90 8.22 -4.74 -17.15
CA VAL A 90 9.04 -3.76 -17.86
C VAL A 90 8.83 -3.82 -19.37
N LEU A 91 8.50 -5.01 -19.88
CA LEU A 91 8.39 -5.28 -21.31
C LEU A 91 7.01 -4.94 -21.89
N LEU A 92 5.96 -4.87 -21.07
CA LEU A 92 4.59 -4.63 -21.56
C LEU A 92 4.24 -3.13 -21.66
N PRO A 93 3.47 -2.73 -22.68
CA PRO A 93 3.04 -1.35 -22.85
C PRO A 93 1.92 -0.95 -21.87
N PRO A 94 1.76 0.35 -21.56
CA PRO A 94 0.80 0.92 -20.58
C PRO A 94 -0.63 0.38 -20.58
N PRO A 95 -1.30 0.19 -21.74
CA PRO A 95 -2.70 -0.25 -21.74
C PRO A 95 -2.91 -1.66 -21.16
N ARG A 96 -1.88 -2.53 -21.19
CA ARG A 96 -1.96 -3.93 -20.73
C ARG A 96 -1.35 -4.14 -19.33
N LEU A 97 -0.87 -3.06 -18.70
CA LEU A 97 -0.15 -3.12 -17.43
C LEU A 97 -1.07 -3.44 -16.24
N ILE A 98 -2.36 -3.08 -16.26
CA ILE A 98 -3.27 -3.28 -15.11
C ILE A 98 -3.49 -4.77 -14.77
N PRO A 99 -3.99 -5.63 -15.69
CA PRO A 99 -4.18 -7.04 -15.37
C PRO A 99 -2.85 -7.73 -15.04
N THR A 100 -1.77 -7.30 -15.69
CA THR A 100 -0.41 -7.79 -15.44
C THR A 100 0.06 -7.45 -14.03
N LEU A 101 -0.08 -6.20 -13.58
CA LEU A 101 0.30 -5.77 -12.24
C LEU A 101 -0.48 -6.51 -11.16
N GLY A 102 -1.80 -6.70 -11.36
CA GLY A 102 -2.63 -7.48 -10.43
C GLY A 102 -2.16 -8.94 -10.34
N LEU A 103 -1.86 -9.57 -11.47
CA LEU A 103 -1.42 -10.96 -11.52
C LEU A 103 -0.03 -11.14 -10.90
N VAL A 104 0.90 -10.23 -11.20
CA VAL A 104 2.24 -10.24 -10.60
C VAL A 104 2.18 -9.93 -9.10
N ALA A 105 1.32 -9.01 -8.67
CA ALA A 105 1.07 -8.75 -7.25
C ALA A 105 0.51 -9.98 -6.52
N ALA A 106 -0.43 -10.70 -7.14
CA ALA A 106 -0.98 -11.94 -6.60
C ALA A 106 0.10 -13.03 -6.47
N TYR A 107 0.98 -13.17 -7.48
CA TYR A 107 2.11 -14.09 -7.43
C TYR A 107 3.04 -13.80 -6.24
N TYR A 108 3.46 -12.54 -6.06
CA TYR A 108 4.32 -12.18 -4.92
C TYR A 108 3.59 -12.28 -3.58
N GLY A 109 2.27 -12.03 -3.54
CA GLY A 109 1.46 -12.24 -2.34
C GLY A 109 1.42 -13.71 -1.93
N TRP A 110 1.16 -14.61 -2.88
CA TRP A 110 1.23 -16.05 -2.66
C TRP A 110 2.63 -16.50 -2.23
N LEU A 111 3.68 -15.97 -2.88
CA LEU A 111 5.07 -16.29 -2.55
C LEU A 111 5.44 -15.82 -1.14
N ALA A 112 4.99 -14.64 -0.74
CA ALA A 112 5.20 -14.11 0.61
C ALA A 112 4.54 -14.99 1.67
N TRP A 113 3.32 -15.49 1.39
CA TRP A 113 2.62 -16.43 2.25
C TRP A 113 3.35 -17.78 2.34
N ALA A 114 3.76 -18.34 1.20
CA ALA A 114 4.46 -19.63 1.13
C ALA A 114 5.84 -19.61 1.79
N THR A 115 6.54 -18.47 1.75
CA THR A 115 7.90 -18.33 2.32
C THR A 115 7.94 -17.72 3.72
N ARG A 116 6.78 -17.29 4.26
CA ARG A 116 6.68 -16.43 5.46
C ARG A 116 7.59 -15.18 5.38
N GLY A 117 7.91 -14.74 4.16
CA GLY A 117 8.82 -13.65 3.89
C GLY A 117 8.11 -12.30 3.85
N TRP A 118 8.20 -11.54 4.95
CA TRP A 118 7.57 -10.21 5.09
C TRP A 118 8.02 -9.19 4.02
N ARG A 119 9.24 -9.32 3.49
CA ARG A 119 9.79 -8.42 2.45
C ARG A 119 9.04 -8.53 1.13
N LEU A 120 8.55 -9.72 0.77
CA LEU A 120 7.85 -9.95 -0.49
C LEU A 120 6.42 -9.40 -0.44
N SER A 121 5.82 -9.31 0.75
CA SER A 121 4.53 -8.66 0.96
C SER A 121 4.57 -7.16 0.60
N TYR A 122 5.70 -6.47 0.84
CA TYR A 122 5.84 -5.06 0.44
C TYR A 122 5.85 -4.89 -1.06
N LEU A 123 6.53 -5.79 -1.77
CA LEU A 123 6.59 -5.78 -3.22
C LEU A 123 5.20 -6.00 -3.81
N SER A 124 4.45 -6.99 -3.29
CA SER A 124 3.05 -7.23 -3.69
C SER A 124 2.17 -5.99 -3.44
N GLY A 125 2.25 -5.40 -2.24
CA GLY A 125 1.49 -4.20 -1.92
C GLY A 125 1.85 -2.99 -2.79
N GLY A 126 3.14 -2.78 -3.07
CA GLY A 126 3.61 -1.67 -3.91
C GLY A 126 3.15 -1.83 -5.36
N LEU A 127 3.14 -3.07 -5.87
CA LEU A 127 2.61 -3.40 -7.19
C LEU A 127 1.09 -3.16 -7.28
N LEU A 128 0.33 -3.43 -6.22
CA LEU A 128 -1.10 -3.10 -6.18
C LEU A 128 -1.35 -1.59 -6.19
N VAL A 129 -0.58 -0.82 -5.41
CA VAL A 129 -0.66 0.65 -5.45
C VAL A 129 -0.36 1.16 -6.85
N TRP A 130 0.67 0.61 -7.48
CA TRP A 130 1.03 0.98 -8.85
C TRP A 130 -0.07 0.59 -9.85
N ALA A 131 -0.71 -0.56 -9.67
CA ALA A 131 -1.86 -0.97 -10.49
C ALA A 131 -3.01 0.05 -10.39
N ILE A 132 -3.33 0.49 -9.18
CA ILE A 132 -4.36 1.50 -8.91
C ILE A 132 -3.96 2.84 -9.56
N TRP A 133 -2.69 3.24 -9.46
CA TRP A 133 -2.19 4.45 -10.10
C TRP A 133 -2.37 4.43 -11.61
N VAL A 134 -1.94 3.34 -12.27
CA VAL A 134 -2.09 3.18 -13.72
C VAL A 134 -3.56 3.18 -14.12
N TRP A 135 -4.42 2.54 -13.32
CA TRP A 135 -5.86 2.56 -13.55
C TRP A 135 -6.47 3.96 -13.44
N LEU A 136 -6.10 4.75 -12.43
CA LEU A 136 -6.54 6.14 -12.26
C LEU A 136 -6.12 7.01 -13.46
N MET A 137 -4.87 6.86 -13.91
CA MET A 137 -4.34 7.59 -15.06
C MET A 137 -5.07 7.22 -16.35
N GLN A 138 -5.42 5.95 -16.56
CA GLN A 138 -6.20 5.52 -17.74
C GLN A 138 -7.62 6.09 -17.74
N GLN A 139 -8.22 6.29 -16.57
CA GLN A 139 -9.54 6.91 -16.43
C GLN A 139 -9.49 8.44 -16.43
N ALA A 140 -8.29 9.05 -16.60
CA ALA A 140 -8.05 10.48 -16.48
C ALA A 140 -8.57 11.09 -15.16
N ILE A 141 -8.57 10.29 -14.08
CA ILE A 141 -8.96 10.74 -12.75
C ILE A 141 -7.74 11.41 -12.11
N ASP A 142 -7.65 12.74 -12.24
CA ASP A 142 -6.57 13.54 -11.66
C ASP A 142 -6.98 14.17 -10.32
N ASP A 143 -7.43 13.31 -9.40
CA ASP A 143 -7.84 13.72 -8.05
C ASP A 143 -6.71 13.40 -7.04
N PRO A 144 -6.16 14.40 -6.33
CA PRO A 144 -5.05 14.20 -5.39
C PRO A 144 -5.34 13.17 -4.29
N VAL A 145 -6.61 13.03 -3.89
CA VAL A 145 -7.02 12.08 -2.84
C VAL A 145 -6.99 10.65 -3.37
N SER A 146 -7.51 10.44 -4.57
CA SER A 146 -7.52 9.13 -5.24
C SER A 146 -6.10 8.60 -5.47
N VAL A 147 -5.16 9.51 -5.69
CA VAL A 147 -3.72 9.29 -5.78
C VAL A 147 -3.08 8.96 -4.42
N ALA A 148 -3.38 9.75 -3.39
CA ALA A 148 -2.72 9.66 -2.09
C ALA A 148 -3.27 8.54 -1.19
N ALA A 149 -4.55 8.19 -1.31
CA ALA A 149 -5.18 7.18 -0.46
C ALA A 149 -4.59 5.77 -0.62
N PRO A 150 -4.34 5.24 -1.84
CA PRO A 150 -3.70 3.94 -2.03
C PRO A 150 -2.27 3.91 -1.48
N LEU A 151 -1.49 4.98 -1.72
CA LEU A 151 -0.15 5.14 -1.17
C LEU A 151 -0.17 5.16 0.37
N GLY A 152 -1.12 5.90 0.96
CA GLY A 152 -1.31 5.96 2.40
C GLY A 152 -1.69 4.61 3.00
N LEU A 153 -2.62 3.88 2.38
CA LEU A 153 -3.00 2.53 2.81
C LEU A 153 -1.82 1.56 2.77
N TRP A 154 -0.99 1.63 1.72
CA TRP A 154 0.21 0.80 1.63
C TRP A 154 1.23 1.14 2.72
N LEU A 155 1.51 2.42 2.96
CA LEU A 155 2.39 2.86 4.05
C LEU A 155 1.89 2.40 5.43
N LEU A 156 0.57 2.49 5.67
CA LEU A 156 -0.04 1.99 6.89
C LEU A 156 0.07 0.46 7.03
N TYR A 157 -0.10 -0.27 5.92
CA TYR A 157 0.11 -1.71 5.87
C TYR A 157 1.57 -2.07 6.22
N VAL A 158 2.55 -1.36 5.65
CA VAL A 158 3.97 -1.53 5.99
C VAL A 158 4.20 -1.29 7.48
N ALA A 159 3.61 -0.22 8.05
CA ALA A 159 3.73 0.11 9.47
C ALA A 159 3.15 -0.95 10.43
N GLN A 160 2.27 -1.83 9.95
CA GLN A 160 1.58 -2.84 10.77
C GLN A 160 2.18 -4.25 10.62
N VAL A 161 2.69 -4.56 9.42
CA VAL A 161 3.22 -5.89 9.09
C VAL A 161 4.72 -6.00 9.35
N ASP A 162 5.49 -4.92 9.36
CA ASP A 162 6.95 -4.98 9.55
C ASP A 162 7.36 -5.51 10.95
N PRO A 163 8.03 -6.69 11.03
CA PRO A 163 8.54 -7.22 12.29
C PRO A 163 9.68 -6.36 12.88
N GLY A 164 10.40 -5.59 12.05
CA GLY A 164 11.45 -4.67 12.51
C GLY A 164 10.90 -3.43 13.24
N LEU A 165 9.66 -3.03 12.93
CA LEU A 165 8.97 -1.91 13.59
C LEU A 165 8.18 -2.34 14.84
N ARG A 166 8.03 -3.66 15.07
CA ARG A 166 7.41 -4.22 16.29
C ARG A 166 8.34 -4.23 17.51
N GLN A 167 9.66 -4.10 17.30
CA GLN A 167 10.61 -3.98 18.40
C GLN A 167 10.33 -2.69 19.20
N SER A 168 10.29 -2.80 20.52
CA SER A 168 10.01 -1.68 21.45
C SER A 168 10.88 -0.45 21.18
N GLN A 169 12.10 -0.66 20.69
CA GLN A 169 13.07 0.37 20.34
C GLN A 169 12.66 1.26 19.14
N ARG A 170 11.73 0.81 18.28
CA ARG A 170 11.25 1.58 17.09
C ARG A 170 9.80 2.03 17.17
N ARG A 171 9.15 1.93 18.34
CA ARG A 171 7.77 2.41 18.58
C ARG A 171 7.57 3.86 18.12
N ARG A 172 8.56 4.74 18.36
CA ARG A 172 8.50 6.16 17.98
C ARG A 172 8.41 6.35 16.47
N GLN A 173 9.16 5.57 15.68
CA GLN A 173 9.13 5.64 14.21
C GLN A 173 7.79 5.15 13.64
N ARG A 174 7.24 4.05 14.18
CA ARG A 174 5.90 3.55 13.81
C ARG A 174 4.81 4.58 14.07
N HIS A 175 4.87 5.28 15.21
CA HIS A 175 3.91 6.32 15.55
C HIS A 175 4.00 7.51 14.58
N TRP A 176 5.21 8.03 14.31
CA TRP A 176 5.39 9.13 13.36
C TRP A 176 4.96 8.76 11.95
N LEU A 177 5.26 7.55 11.48
CA LEU A 177 4.88 7.12 10.14
C LEU A 177 3.36 7.04 10.01
N ARG A 178 2.65 6.50 11.00
CA ARG A 178 1.18 6.51 11.04
C ARG A 178 0.62 7.92 11.09
N LEU A 179 1.19 8.79 11.93
CA LEU A 179 0.77 10.18 12.05
C LEU A 179 0.92 10.90 10.71
N ILE A 180 2.13 10.92 10.14
CA ILE A 180 2.41 11.62 8.88
C ILE A 180 1.53 11.08 7.76
N THR A 181 1.39 9.77 7.64
CA THR A 181 0.59 9.16 6.57
C THR A 181 -0.88 9.53 6.68
N THR A 182 -1.46 9.45 7.89
CA THR A 182 -2.86 9.78 8.11
C THR A 182 -3.13 11.27 7.92
N TRP A 183 -2.26 12.12 8.45
CA TRP A 183 -2.37 13.56 8.29
C TRP A 183 -2.22 13.98 6.82
N ALA A 184 -1.28 13.39 6.07
CA ALA A 184 -1.09 13.69 4.66
C ALA A 184 -2.36 13.37 3.85
N VAL A 185 -2.93 12.17 4.02
CA VAL A 185 -4.15 11.75 3.31
C VAL A 185 -5.34 12.64 3.69
N LEU A 186 -5.53 12.91 4.99
CA LEU A 186 -6.66 13.70 5.47
C LEU A 186 -6.57 15.18 5.08
N LEU A 187 -5.37 15.79 5.13
CA LEU A 187 -5.17 17.18 4.71
C LEU A 187 -5.36 17.34 3.21
N LEU A 188 -4.86 16.40 2.40
CA LEU A 188 -5.11 16.37 0.96
C LEU A 188 -6.61 16.29 0.68
N ALA A 189 -7.33 15.42 1.40
CA ALA A 189 -8.78 15.31 1.27
C ALA A 189 -9.51 16.62 1.62
N LEU A 190 -9.09 17.31 2.68
CA LEU A 190 -9.71 18.57 3.11
C LEU A 190 -9.54 19.70 2.08
N ILE A 191 -8.38 19.77 1.43
CA ILE A 191 -8.06 20.85 0.47
C ILE A 191 -8.67 20.56 -0.91
N SER A 192 -8.77 19.29 -1.29
CA SER A 192 -9.24 18.87 -2.62
C SER A 192 -10.67 19.34 -2.91
N PRO A 193 -10.92 20.08 -4.02
CA PRO A 193 -12.23 20.62 -4.36
C PRO A 193 -13.35 19.59 -4.46
N GLY A 194 -13.06 18.41 -5.02
CA GLY A 194 -14.03 17.32 -5.21
C GLY A 194 -14.42 16.59 -3.91
N TRP A 195 -13.67 16.78 -2.84
CA TRP A 195 -13.87 16.07 -1.58
C TRP A 195 -14.46 16.94 -0.47
N ARG A 196 -14.61 18.26 -0.72
CA ARG A 196 -15.15 19.19 0.28
C ARG A 196 -16.52 18.74 0.78
N GLY A 197 -16.68 18.80 2.10
CA GLY A 197 -17.95 18.57 2.75
C GLY A 197 -18.17 17.12 3.19
N LEU A 198 -19.24 16.49 2.70
CA LEU A 198 -19.65 15.15 3.17
C LEU A 198 -18.58 14.06 2.97
N PRO A 199 -17.86 13.98 1.82
CA PRO A 199 -16.86 12.93 1.60
C PRO A 199 -15.71 12.97 2.63
N VAL A 200 -15.15 14.16 2.90
CA VAL A 200 -14.13 14.34 3.95
C VAL A 200 -14.68 14.04 5.34
N GLY A 201 -15.93 14.40 5.61
CA GLY A 201 -16.59 14.10 6.88
C GLY A 201 -16.69 12.59 7.13
N ILE A 202 -17.15 11.82 6.13
CA ILE A 202 -17.25 10.36 6.22
C ILE A 202 -15.86 9.73 6.37
N LEU A 203 -14.89 10.18 5.57
CA LEU A 203 -13.52 9.65 5.61
C LEU A 203 -12.85 9.90 6.97
N SER A 204 -12.99 11.10 7.52
CA SER A 204 -12.44 11.46 8.83
C SER A 204 -13.12 10.69 9.97
N LEU A 205 -14.44 10.48 9.92
CA LEU A 205 -15.14 9.63 10.88
C LEU A 205 -14.70 8.17 10.79
N ALA A 206 -14.55 7.62 9.58
CA ALA A 206 -14.07 6.25 9.38
C ALA A 206 -12.66 6.06 9.97
N ILE A 207 -11.75 7.00 9.72
CA ILE A 207 -10.40 6.97 10.29
C ILE A 207 -10.43 7.12 11.82
N THR A 208 -11.30 7.98 12.35
CA THR A 208 -11.48 8.13 13.80
C THR A 208 -11.98 6.83 14.43
N GLY A 209 -12.97 6.17 13.81
CA GLY A 209 -13.48 4.87 14.24
C GLY A 209 -12.43 3.77 14.18
N LEU A 210 -11.60 3.75 13.14
CA LEU A 210 -10.43 2.86 13.05
C LEU A 210 -9.40 3.15 14.15
N GLY A 211 -9.20 4.43 14.50
CA GLY A 211 -8.35 4.84 15.61
C GLY A 211 -8.82 4.32 16.96
N LEU A 212 -10.14 4.35 17.20
CA LEU A 212 -10.78 3.76 18.39
C LEU A 212 -10.63 2.23 18.41
N GLY A 213 -10.97 1.56 17.30
CA GLY A 213 -10.92 0.09 17.22
C GLY A 213 -9.51 -0.48 17.34
N LEU A 214 -8.52 0.21 16.77
CA LEU A 214 -7.11 -0.20 16.81
C LEU A 214 -6.34 0.39 18.01
N ARG A 215 -6.98 1.24 18.83
CA ARG A 215 -6.36 2.00 19.93
C ARG A 215 -5.10 2.76 19.50
N VAL A 216 -5.18 3.45 18.37
CA VAL A 216 -4.07 4.24 17.79
C VAL A 216 -4.38 5.72 17.89
N ARG A 217 -3.62 6.45 18.73
CA ARG A 217 -3.82 7.89 18.98
C ARG A 217 -3.72 8.74 17.71
N ALA A 218 -2.80 8.38 16.81
CA ALA A 218 -2.57 9.13 15.58
C ALA A 218 -3.82 9.23 14.69
N PHE A 219 -4.58 8.13 14.57
CA PHE A 219 -5.80 8.09 13.76
C PHE A 219 -6.96 8.82 14.45
N LEU A 220 -7.08 8.66 15.77
CA LEU A 220 -8.09 9.34 16.57
C LEU A 220 -7.95 10.87 16.50
N TYR A 221 -6.74 11.38 16.75
CA TYR A 221 -6.51 12.83 16.75
C TYR A 221 -6.54 13.42 15.35
N GLY A 222 -5.90 12.77 14.37
CA GLY A 222 -5.93 13.25 12.99
C GLY A 222 -7.36 13.30 12.42
N GLY A 223 -8.13 12.23 12.64
CA GLY A 223 -9.52 12.15 12.20
C GLY A 223 -10.41 13.20 12.86
N THR A 224 -10.35 13.33 14.19
CA THR A 224 -11.16 14.31 14.93
C THR A 224 -10.85 15.76 14.53
N VAL A 225 -9.56 16.11 14.38
CA VAL A 225 -9.17 17.48 14.01
C VAL A 225 -9.65 17.80 12.60
N ILE A 226 -9.47 16.89 11.64
CA ILE A 226 -9.88 17.13 10.25
C ILE A 226 -11.40 17.16 10.12
N PHE A 227 -12.11 16.32 10.88
CA PHE A 227 -13.57 16.38 10.96
C PHE A 227 -14.04 17.76 11.46
N GLY A 228 -13.43 18.27 12.54
CA GLY A 228 -13.74 19.61 13.07
C GLY A 228 -13.42 20.73 12.08
N LEU A 229 -12.27 20.67 11.41
CA LEU A 229 -11.89 21.65 10.37
C LEU A 229 -12.86 21.62 9.19
N ASN A 230 -13.26 20.43 8.72
CA ASN A 230 -14.25 20.27 7.67
C ASN A 230 -15.62 20.84 8.09
N ALA A 231 -16.04 20.61 9.33
CA ALA A 231 -17.27 21.18 9.87
C ALA A 231 -17.21 22.72 9.87
N ILE A 232 -16.10 23.31 10.34
CA ILE A 232 -15.88 24.77 10.30
C ILE A 232 -15.91 25.27 8.85
N GLN A 233 -15.24 24.59 7.92
CA GLN A 233 -15.20 24.99 6.52
C GLN A 233 -16.60 24.95 5.88
N GLN A 234 -17.37 23.90 6.14
CA GLN A 234 -18.78 23.82 5.71
C GLN A 234 -19.61 24.94 6.33
N LEU A 235 -19.40 25.23 7.61
CA LEU A 235 -20.08 26.29 8.34
C LEU A 235 -19.80 27.66 7.73
N LEU A 236 -18.54 27.96 7.41
CA LEU A 236 -18.12 29.19 6.76
C LEU A 236 -18.72 29.31 5.36
N TRP A 237 -18.77 28.21 4.61
CA TRP A 237 -19.39 28.17 3.28
C TRP A 237 -20.91 28.40 3.35
N LEU A 238 -21.60 27.74 4.29
CA LEU A 238 -23.04 27.94 4.55
C LEU A 238 -23.33 29.38 4.99
N ASN A 239 -22.50 29.90 5.89
CA ASN A 239 -22.58 31.28 6.37
C ASN A 239 -22.38 32.26 5.20
N ALA A 240 -21.41 32.06 4.32
CA ALA A 240 -21.16 32.95 3.19
C ALA A 240 -22.32 32.99 2.18
N ASN A 241 -22.96 31.85 1.89
CA ASN A 241 -23.96 31.73 0.82
C ASN A 241 -25.41 31.89 1.29
N TYR A 242 -25.70 31.75 2.58
CA TYR A 242 -27.07 31.80 3.11
C TYR A 242 -27.18 32.81 4.27
N PRO A 243 -27.57 34.08 3.99
CA PRO A 243 -27.69 35.15 4.99
C PRO A 243 -28.63 34.82 6.16
N PHE A 244 -29.71 34.08 5.88
CA PHE A 244 -30.68 33.65 6.90
C PHE A 244 -30.07 32.62 7.87
N LEU A 245 -29.24 31.70 7.36
CA LEU A 245 -28.57 30.70 8.18
C LEU A 245 -27.59 31.35 9.18
N LYS A 246 -27.00 32.51 8.86
CA LYS A 246 -26.07 33.22 9.76
C LYS A 246 -26.67 33.47 11.14
N TRP A 247 -27.92 33.92 11.18
CA TRP A 247 -28.62 34.26 12.42
C TRP A 247 -29.00 33.02 13.21
N ILE A 248 -29.57 32.01 12.55
CA ILE A 248 -29.92 30.72 13.19
C ILE A 248 -28.68 30.10 13.80
N LEU A 249 -27.58 30.08 13.05
CA LEU A 249 -26.34 29.44 13.46
C LEU A 249 -25.66 30.21 14.60
N GLY A 250 -25.63 31.54 14.53
CA GLY A 250 -25.10 32.37 15.62
C GLY A 250 -25.87 32.19 16.93
N ILE A 251 -27.21 32.15 16.85
CA ILE A 251 -28.06 31.89 18.02
C ILE A 251 -27.83 30.48 18.56
N ALA A 252 -27.79 29.46 17.69
CA ALA A 252 -27.57 28.08 18.09
C ALA A 252 -26.21 27.88 18.77
N ILE A 253 -25.14 28.46 18.22
CA ILE A 253 -23.79 28.41 18.81
C ILE A 253 -23.78 29.15 20.15
N GLY A 254 -24.36 30.34 20.24
CA GLY A 254 -24.44 31.10 21.48
C GLY A 254 -25.19 30.34 22.59
N MET A 255 -26.34 29.76 22.25
CA MET A 255 -27.14 28.95 23.18
C MET A 255 -26.39 27.69 23.61
N GLY A 256 -25.68 27.03 22.67
CA GLY A 256 -24.82 25.89 22.94
C GLY A 256 -23.67 26.22 23.89
N LEU A 257 -23.00 27.36 23.71
CA LEU A 257 -21.92 27.82 24.59
C LEU A 257 -22.40 28.12 26.00
N ILE A 258 -23.55 28.79 26.14
CA ILE A 258 -24.17 29.06 27.45
C ILE A 258 -24.55 27.75 28.14
N TRP A 259 -25.14 26.81 27.39
CA TRP A 259 -25.49 25.50 27.91
C TRP A 259 -24.25 24.71 28.35
N LEU A 260 -23.20 24.70 27.53
CA LEU A 260 -21.95 24.00 27.82
C LEU A 260 -21.26 24.60 29.06
N ALA A 261 -21.23 25.93 29.19
CA ALA A 261 -20.70 26.61 30.37
C ALA A 261 -21.51 26.27 31.63
N ALA A 262 -22.85 26.25 31.53
CA ALA A 262 -23.72 25.91 32.63
C ALA A 262 -23.59 24.43 33.06
N ASP A 263 -23.43 23.51 32.12
CA ASP A 263 -23.22 22.08 32.44
C ASP A 263 -21.81 21.83 33.01
N PHE A 264 -20.79 22.51 32.48
CA PHE A 264 -19.44 22.43 33.03
C PHE A 264 -19.38 22.93 34.48
N GLU A 265 -20.08 24.02 34.80
CA GLU A 265 -20.16 24.54 36.16
C GLU A 265 -20.91 23.58 37.09
N ARG A 266 -22.03 23.02 36.64
CA ARG A 266 -22.85 22.07 37.43
C ARG A 266 -22.16 20.73 37.67
N ARG A 267 -21.36 20.24 36.73
CA ARG A 267 -20.78 18.89 36.74
C ARG A 267 -19.26 18.89 36.72
N ARG A 268 -18.61 19.98 37.15
CA ARG A 268 -17.16 20.16 37.09
C ARG A 268 -16.37 18.95 37.58
N HIS A 269 -16.77 18.35 38.71
CA HIS A 269 -16.10 17.18 39.27
C HIS A 269 -16.26 15.92 38.41
N GLN A 270 -17.43 15.71 37.78
CA GLN A 270 -17.65 14.58 36.86
C GLN A 270 -16.83 14.74 35.58
N TRP A 271 -16.79 15.96 35.02
CA TRP A 271 -15.96 16.29 33.86
C TRP A 271 -14.46 16.12 34.13
N GLN A 272 -13.99 16.50 35.33
CA GLN A 272 -12.61 16.29 35.76
C GLN A 272 -12.26 14.80 35.90
N ALA A 273 -13.15 14.01 36.52
CA ALA A 273 -12.95 12.57 36.67
C ALA A 273 -12.93 11.84 35.31
N LEU A 274 -13.84 12.20 34.41
CA LEU A 274 -13.83 11.71 33.03
C LEU A 274 -12.53 12.10 32.32
N ALA A 275 -12.16 13.39 32.31
CA ALA A 275 -10.94 13.84 31.65
C ALA A 275 -9.67 13.13 32.16
N GLN A 276 -9.60 12.81 33.46
CA GLN A 276 -8.50 12.04 34.04
C GLN A 276 -8.53 10.57 33.59
N GLY A 277 -9.69 9.92 33.59
CA GLY A 277 -9.86 8.55 33.10
C GLY A 277 -9.47 8.41 31.63
N TRP A 278 -9.98 9.30 30.78
CA TRP A 278 -9.64 9.35 29.35
C TRP A 278 -8.15 9.62 29.12
N ARG A 279 -7.53 10.52 29.89
CA ARG A 279 -6.07 10.75 29.79
C ARG A 279 -5.26 9.53 30.18
N GLN A 280 -5.63 8.83 31.25
CA GLN A 280 -4.95 7.60 31.66
C GLN A 280 -5.11 6.51 30.60
N GLU A 281 -6.31 6.29 30.10
CA GLU A 281 -6.58 5.27 29.08
C GLU A 281 -5.85 5.59 27.76
N LEU A 282 -5.93 6.83 27.27
CA LEU A 282 -5.20 7.28 26.09
C LEU A 282 -3.68 7.24 26.27
N SER A 283 -3.17 7.41 27.50
CA SER A 283 -1.73 7.30 27.78
C SER A 283 -1.21 5.88 27.60
N GLN A 284 -2.07 4.88 27.86
CA GLN A 284 -1.78 3.46 27.68
C GLN A 284 -1.91 3.01 26.21
N TRP A 285 -2.57 3.79 25.36
CA TRP A 285 -2.75 3.47 23.94
C TRP A 285 -1.49 3.74 23.11
N GLU A 286 -1.28 2.96 22.04
CA GLU A 286 -0.07 3.00 21.19
C GLU A 286 -0.24 3.88 19.93
#